data_AF-A0A7M3YGZ7-F1
#
_entry.id   AF-A0A7M3YGZ7-F1
#
_cell.length_a   1.000
_cell.length_b   1.000
_cell.length_c   1.000
_cell.angle_alpha   90.00
_cell.angle_beta   90.00
_cell.angle_gamma   90.00
#
_symmetry.space_group_name_H-M   'P 1'
#
loop_
_entity.id
_entity.type
_entity.pdbx_description
1 polymer ?
#
loop_
_entity_poly.entity_id
_entity_poly.type
_entity_poly.pdbx_seq_one_letter_code
_entity_poly.pdbx_strand_id
1 'polypeptide(L)'
;MSKRWFQAHQRDTWRRQARSKGYRARSAFKLKQIQDKFHLIREGDLVLDVGCHPGGWTQVSVEETGKNGLVIGIDLLASAPVEGAQMVTGDVTDSNSQQRILELLQEG
;
A
#
# COMPACT_ATOMS: atom_id res chain seq x y z
N MET A 1 4.28 19.61 29.97
CA MET A 1 4.45 18.35 29.22
C MET A 1 4.65 18.67 27.74
N SER A 2 5.82 18.39 27.16
CA SER A 2 6.17 18.84 25.80
C SER A 2 5.30 18.14 24.73
N LYS A 3 4.68 18.92 23.82
CA LYS A 3 3.88 18.42 22.68
C LYS A 3 4.61 17.34 21.87
N ARG A 4 5.94 17.42 21.79
CA ARG A 4 6.79 16.47 21.05
C ARG A 4 6.81 15.07 21.67
N TRP A 5 6.79 14.97 23.00
CA TRP A 5 6.79 13.69 23.71
C TRP A 5 5.43 12.98 23.55
N PHE A 6 4.32 13.73 23.65
CA PHE A 6 2.97 13.20 23.44
C PHE A 6 2.76 12.70 21.99
N GLN A 7 3.19 13.45 20.99
CA GLN A 7 3.09 13.03 19.58
C GLN A 7 3.97 11.82 19.25
N ALA A 8 5.17 11.74 19.82
CA ALA A 8 6.03 10.57 19.67
C ALA A 8 5.40 9.31 20.29
N HIS A 9 4.82 9.45 21.50
CA HIS A 9 4.12 8.36 22.17
C HIS A 9 2.94 7.84 21.34
N GLN A 10 2.10 8.74 20.84
CA GLN A 10 0.99 8.35 19.95
C GLN A 10 1.47 7.68 18.68
N ARG A 11 2.54 8.20 18.05
CA ARG A 11 3.12 7.61 16.84
C ARG A 11 3.59 6.16 17.08
N ASP A 12 4.10 5.86 18.27
CA ASP A 12 4.47 4.50 18.66
C ASP A 12 3.25 3.60 18.88
N THR A 13 2.16 4.12 19.45
CA THR A 13 0.91 3.36 19.61
C THR A 13 0.37 2.87 18.27
N TRP A 14 0.27 3.78 17.27
CA TRP A 14 -0.21 3.41 15.93
C TRP A 14 0.70 2.42 15.22
N ARG A 15 2.03 2.53 15.43
CA ARG A 15 2.99 1.58 14.85
C ARG A 15 2.85 0.20 15.47
N ARG A 16 2.67 0.11 16.78
CA ARG A 16 2.43 -1.15 17.50
C ARG A 16 1.12 -1.78 17.06
N GLN A 17 0.06 -0.99 16.95
CA GLN A 17 -1.25 -1.45 16.51
C GLN A 17 -1.24 -1.95 15.06
N ALA A 18 -0.51 -1.28 14.16
CA ALA A 18 -0.34 -1.74 12.79
C ALA A 18 0.31 -3.14 12.77
N ARG A 19 1.42 -3.29 13.49
CA ARG A 19 2.11 -4.59 13.61
C ARG A 19 1.23 -5.68 14.21
N SER A 20 0.47 -5.38 15.27
CA SER A 20 -0.42 -6.37 15.91
C SER A 20 -1.55 -6.82 14.98
N LYS A 21 -1.92 -5.99 14.00
CA LYS A 21 -2.90 -6.32 12.96
C LYS A 21 -2.28 -6.84 11.67
N GLY A 22 -0.96 -7.08 11.63
CA GLY A 22 -0.25 -7.57 10.45
C GLY A 22 0.07 -6.51 9.38
N TYR A 23 -0.22 -5.24 9.63
CA TYR A 23 0.14 -4.15 8.71
C TYR A 23 1.58 -3.72 8.87
N ARG A 24 2.25 -3.50 7.74
CA ARG A 24 3.66 -3.09 7.65
C ARG A 24 3.89 -1.66 8.07
N ALA A 25 2.88 -0.80 7.90
CA ALA A 25 2.96 0.61 8.25
C ALA A 25 1.64 1.13 8.81
N ARG A 26 1.75 2.13 9.70
CA ARG A 26 0.58 2.84 10.24
C ARG A 26 -0.20 3.62 9.18
N SER A 27 0.38 3.83 7.99
CA SER A 27 -0.32 4.44 6.85
C SER A 27 -1.48 3.59 6.36
N ALA A 28 -1.45 2.26 6.55
CA ALA A 28 -2.57 1.37 6.23
C ALA A 28 -3.89 1.86 6.83
N PHE A 29 -3.88 2.30 8.10
CA PHE A 29 -5.08 2.83 8.75
C PHE A 29 -5.65 4.08 8.07
N LYS A 30 -4.82 4.89 7.42
CA LYS A 30 -5.29 6.05 6.68
C LYS A 30 -6.10 5.62 5.46
N LEU A 31 -5.60 4.66 4.68
CA LEU A 31 -6.33 4.16 3.52
C LEU A 31 -7.61 3.44 3.94
N LYS A 32 -7.56 2.63 5.01
CA LYS A 32 -8.78 2.02 5.58
C LYS A 32 -9.84 3.06 5.96
N GLN A 33 -9.46 4.11 6.67
CA GLN A 33 -10.40 5.18 7.03
C GLN A 33 -10.97 5.93 5.82
N ILE A 34 -10.15 6.15 4.79
CA ILE A 34 -10.59 6.74 3.53
C ILE A 34 -11.58 5.79 2.84
N GLN A 35 -11.24 4.52 2.74
CA GLN A 35 -12.06 3.48 2.12
C GLN A 35 -13.40 3.29 2.84
N ASP A 36 -13.41 3.21 4.17
CA ASP A 36 -14.63 3.11 4.99
C ASP A 36 -15.60 4.27 4.76
N LYS A 37 -15.06 5.46 4.46
CA LYS A 37 -15.84 6.68 4.28
C LYS A 37 -16.31 6.89 2.84
N PHE A 38 -15.50 6.52 1.86
CA PHE A 38 -15.69 6.91 0.47
C PHE A 38 -15.87 5.73 -0.50
N HIS A 39 -15.63 4.50 -0.06
CA HIS A 39 -15.76 3.28 -0.87
C HIS A 39 -15.06 3.41 -2.24
N LEU A 40 -13.79 3.85 -2.22
CA LEU A 40 -13.02 4.18 -3.41
C LEU A 40 -12.59 2.93 -4.19
N ILE A 41 -12.16 1.89 -3.47
CA ILE A 41 -11.67 0.64 -4.04
C ILE A 41 -12.81 -0.37 -3.96
N ARG A 42 -13.08 -1.08 -5.06
CA ARG A 42 -14.13 -2.10 -5.17
C ARG A 42 -13.50 -3.45 -5.47
N GLU A 43 -14.27 -4.50 -5.20
CA GLU A 43 -13.88 -5.86 -5.57
C GLU A 43 -13.69 -5.94 -7.10
N GLY A 44 -12.56 -6.51 -7.52
CA GLY A 44 -12.17 -6.61 -8.92
C GLY A 44 -11.44 -5.40 -9.50
N ASP A 45 -11.24 -4.32 -8.72
CA ASP A 45 -10.52 -3.15 -9.23
C ASP A 45 -9.04 -3.45 -9.51
N LEU A 46 -8.49 -2.69 -10.46
CA LEU A 46 -7.05 -2.63 -10.74
C LEU A 46 -6.47 -1.41 -10.02
N VAL A 47 -5.50 -1.62 -9.13
CA VAL A 47 -4.93 -0.56 -8.29
C VAL A 47 -3.42 -0.48 -8.48
N LEU A 48 -2.93 0.72 -8.82
CA LEU A 48 -1.51 1.07 -8.81
C LEU A 48 -1.17 1.90 -7.57
N ASP A 49 -0.36 1.35 -6.68
CA ASP A 49 0.15 2.03 -5.47
C ASP A 49 1.55 2.61 -5.74
N VAL A 50 1.61 3.93 -5.94
CA VAL A 50 2.86 4.64 -6.26
C VAL A 50 3.52 5.18 -4.99
N GLY A 51 4.81 4.92 -4.82
CA GLY A 51 5.53 5.22 -3.58
C GLY A 51 5.14 4.23 -2.47
N CYS A 52 5.00 2.96 -2.84
CA CYS A 52 4.38 1.97 -1.99
C CYS A 52 5.21 1.56 -0.76
N HIS A 53 6.52 1.85 -0.70
CA HIS A 53 7.38 1.34 0.38
C HIS A 53 6.90 1.82 1.77
N PRO A 54 6.71 0.92 2.76
CA PRO A 54 7.07 -0.51 2.80
C PRO A 54 5.93 -1.50 2.44
N GLY A 55 4.81 -1.03 1.90
CA GLY A 55 3.69 -1.83 1.39
C GLY A 55 2.40 -1.70 2.19
N GLY A 56 2.25 -0.66 3.02
CA GLY A 56 1.10 -0.54 3.93
C GLY A 56 -0.23 -0.24 3.22
N TRP A 57 -0.21 0.60 2.17
CA TRP A 57 -1.39 0.84 1.34
C TRP A 57 -1.64 -0.33 0.40
N THR A 58 -0.59 -0.88 -0.20
CA THR A 58 -0.65 -2.11 -1.00
C THR A 58 -1.39 -3.25 -0.29
N GLN A 59 -1.10 -3.51 0.99
CA GLN A 59 -1.83 -4.51 1.78
C GLN A 59 -3.34 -4.24 1.85
N VAL A 60 -3.72 -2.99 2.11
CA VAL A 60 -5.13 -2.60 2.17
C VAL A 60 -5.76 -2.73 0.79
N SER A 61 -5.09 -2.27 -0.27
CA SER A 61 -5.59 -2.42 -1.63
C SER A 61 -5.91 -3.87 -1.97
N VAL A 62 -5.02 -4.82 -1.65
CA VAL A 62 -5.27 -6.26 -1.90
C VAL A 62 -6.49 -6.77 -1.13
N GLU A 63 -6.65 -6.36 0.14
CA GLU A 63 -7.80 -6.72 0.95
C GLU A 63 -9.12 -6.23 0.33
N GLU A 64 -9.13 -5.01 -0.22
CA GLU A 64 -10.34 -4.38 -0.78
C GLU A 64 -10.65 -4.84 -2.20
N THR A 65 -9.64 -5.07 -3.05
CA THR A 65 -9.84 -5.55 -4.42
C THR A 65 -10.25 -7.02 -4.49
N GLY A 66 -9.91 -7.81 -3.46
CA GLY A 66 -10.23 -9.22 -3.41
C GLY A 66 -9.52 -10.05 -4.49
N LYS A 67 -9.96 -11.30 -4.68
CA LYS A 67 -9.26 -12.31 -5.50
C LYS A 67 -9.28 -12.02 -7.00
N ASN A 68 -10.25 -11.23 -7.46
CA ASN A 68 -10.45 -10.93 -8.88
C ASN A 68 -9.83 -9.59 -9.28
N GLY A 69 -9.25 -8.84 -8.33
CA GLY A 69 -8.57 -7.60 -8.63
C GLY A 69 -7.06 -7.77 -8.74
N LEU A 70 -6.40 -6.72 -9.24
CA LEU A 70 -4.96 -6.70 -9.44
C LEU A 70 -4.38 -5.49 -8.72
N VAL A 71 -3.39 -5.73 -7.88
CA VAL A 71 -2.66 -4.67 -7.19
C VAL A 71 -1.21 -4.68 -7.63
N ILE A 72 -0.74 -3.54 -8.12
CA ILE A 72 0.65 -3.32 -8.48
C ILE A 72 1.21 -2.22 -7.58
N GLY A 73 2.30 -2.51 -6.85
CA GLY A 73 3.04 -1.52 -6.07
C GLY A 73 4.32 -1.13 -6.79
N ILE A 74 4.61 0.17 -6.87
CA ILE A 74 5.90 0.67 -7.38
C ILE A 74 6.55 1.63 -6.39
N ASP A 75 7.85 1.45 -6.15
CA ASP A 75 8.67 2.35 -5.36
C ASP A 75 10.14 2.31 -5.81
N LEU A 76 10.89 3.37 -5.53
CA LEU A 76 12.34 3.40 -5.72
C LEU A 76 13.06 2.40 -4.79
N LEU A 77 12.49 2.11 -3.63
CA LEU A 77 13.01 1.18 -2.65
C LEU A 77 12.32 -0.18 -2.74
N ALA A 78 13.13 -1.23 -2.81
CA ALA A 78 12.63 -2.60 -2.72
C ALA A 78 11.86 -2.79 -1.39
N SER A 79 10.70 -3.44 -1.51
CA SER A 79 9.87 -3.82 -0.37
C SER A 79 9.78 -5.35 -0.30
N ALA A 80 9.50 -5.89 0.89
CA ALA A 80 9.17 -7.31 0.99
C ALA A 80 7.95 -7.62 0.10
N PRO A 81 7.81 -8.83 -0.47
CA PRO A 81 6.64 -9.17 -1.29
C PRO A 81 5.35 -9.05 -0.50
N VAL A 82 4.32 -8.37 -1.02
CA VAL A 82 2.97 -8.36 -0.44
C VAL A 82 2.17 -9.45 -1.14
N GLU A 83 1.64 -10.42 -0.39
CA GLU A 83 0.81 -11.49 -0.96
C GLU A 83 -0.42 -10.89 -1.67
N GLY A 84 -0.71 -11.36 -2.88
CA GLY A 84 -1.78 -10.83 -3.72
C GLY A 84 -1.44 -9.54 -4.50
N ALA A 85 -0.22 -9.01 -4.39
CA ALA A 85 0.24 -7.87 -5.17
C ALA A 85 1.51 -8.17 -5.98
N GLN A 86 1.63 -7.54 -7.14
CA GLN A 86 2.86 -7.48 -7.92
C GLN A 86 3.70 -6.28 -7.45
N MET A 87 4.97 -6.51 -7.12
CA MET A 87 5.86 -5.47 -6.59
C MET A 87 6.94 -5.13 -7.62
N VAL A 88 7.00 -3.86 -8.01
CA VAL A 88 8.00 -3.31 -8.93
C VAL A 88 8.92 -2.37 -8.16
N THR A 89 10.24 -2.53 -8.33
CA THR A 89 11.22 -1.55 -7.84
C THR A 89 11.70 -0.71 -9.02
N GLY A 90 11.44 0.59 -8.99
CA GLY A 90 11.74 1.49 -10.09
C GLY A 90 11.15 2.88 -9.90
N ASP A 91 11.56 3.80 -10.77
CA ASP A 91 11.00 5.13 -10.84
C ASP A 91 9.74 5.10 -11.72
N VAL A 92 8.58 5.49 -11.17
CA VAL A 92 7.30 5.53 -11.91
C VAL A 92 7.34 6.49 -13.11
N THR A 93 8.26 7.45 -13.10
CA THR A 93 8.46 8.38 -14.21
C THR A 93 9.32 7.81 -15.34
N ASP A 94 10.04 6.71 -15.10
CA ASP A 94 10.87 6.04 -16.11
C ASP A 94 10.02 5.17 -17.05
N SER A 95 10.28 5.30 -18.35
CA SER A 95 9.56 4.59 -19.40
C SER A 95 9.66 3.06 -19.25
N ASN A 96 10.80 2.54 -18.78
CA ASN A 96 10.94 1.09 -18.58
C ASN A 96 10.05 0.58 -17.44
N SER A 97 9.94 1.35 -16.36
CA SER A 97 9.06 1.02 -15.23
C SER A 97 7.60 1.07 -15.65
N GLN A 98 7.21 2.08 -16.44
CA GLN A 98 5.86 2.19 -17.01
C GLN A 98 5.55 1.00 -17.93
N GLN A 99 6.47 0.65 -18.82
CA GLN A 99 6.33 -0.52 -19.69
C GLN A 99 6.15 -1.80 -18.88
N ARG A 100 6.94 -1.99 -17.81
CA ARG A 100 6.81 -3.15 -16.94
C ARG A 100 5.45 -3.20 -16.22
N ILE A 101 4.93 -2.05 -15.79
CA ILE A 101 3.58 -1.97 -15.20
C ILE A 101 2.52 -2.35 -16.25
N LEU A 102 2.64 -1.85 -17.48
CA LEU A 102 1.69 -2.16 -18.56
C LEU A 102 1.68 -3.65 -18.93
N GLU A 103 2.84 -4.31 -18.93
CA GLU A 103 2.94 -5.77 -19.13
C GLU A 103 2.18 -6.53 -18.04
N LEU A 104 2.39 -6.16 -16.76
CA LEU A 104 1.70 -6.79 -15.63
C LEU A 104 0.18 -6.59 -15.70
N LEU A 105 -0.30 -5.48 -16.25
CA LEU A 105 -1.74 -5.23 -16.46
C LEU A 105 -2.35 -6.13 -17.54
N GLN A 106 -1.56 -6.68 -18.46
CA GLN A 106 -2.05 -7.59 -19.50
C GLN A 106 -2.08 -9.06 -19.05
N GLU A 107 -1.36 -9.38 -17.98
CA GLU A 107 -1.25 -10.73 -17.42
C GLU A 107 -2.36 -11.08 -16.40
N GLY A 108 -3.04 -10.08 -15.84
CA GLY A 108 -4.11 -10.23 -14.84
C GLY A 108 -5.50 -10.02 -15.43
#